data_AF-A0AAW5YVW0-F1
#
_entry.id   AF-A0AAW5YVW0-F1
#
_cell.length_a   1.000
_cell.length_b   1.000
_cell.length_c   1.000
_cell.angle_alpha   90.00
_cell.angle_beta   90.00
_cell.angle_gamma   90.00
#
_symmetry.space_group_name_H-M   'P 1'
#
loop_
_entity.id
_entity.type
_entity.pdbx_description
1 polymer ?
#
loop_
_entity_poly.entity_id
_entity_poly.type
_entity_poly.pdbx_seq_one_letter_code
_entity_poly.pdbx_strand_id
1 'polypeptide(L)'
;MSILAGMYIGFGVLLAFTVGSQLGTNPAANLVKGLIFRIALSLVIIPGAELFTGNNFVMGAGLLEKKVNIGQAIILWLICWLGNLVGAVLLSWIFTASGLDLPLVAAAFSLSYNANFPGFYNSMSKKPTITAFFEV
;
A
#
# COMPACT_ATOMS: atom_id res chain seq x y z
N MET A 1 -15.02 7.61 -3.26
CA MET A 1 -13.68 8.20 -3.17
C MET A 1 -12.62 7.27 -2.59
N SER A 2 -12.98 6.23 -1.83
CA SER A 2 -12.00 5.33 -1.19
C SER A 2 -11.12 4.51 -2.15
N ILE A 3 -11.60 4.18 -3.35
CA ILE A 3 -10.78 3.48 -4.35
C ILE A 3 -9.59 4.35 -4.81
N LEU A 4 -9.83 5.64 -5.07
CA LEU A 4 -8.78 6.59 -5.43
C LEU A 4 -7.75 6.76 -4.31
N ALA A 5 -8.18 6.85 -3.05
CA ALA A 5 -7.26 6.92 -1.92
C ALA A 5 -6.31 5.70 -1.88
N GLY A 6 -6.84 4.49 -2.11
CA GLY A 6 -6.03 3.28 -2.19
C GLY A 6 -5.02 3.32 -3.33
N MET A 7 -5.42 3.79 -4.52
CA MET A 7 -4.51 3.96 -5.65
C MET A 7 -3.42 5.00 -5.39
N TYR A 8 -3.75 6.16 -4.80
CA TYR A 8 -2.75 7.21 -4.52
C TYR A 8 -1.69 6.76 -3.51
N ILE A 9 -2.10 6.05 -2.45
CA ILE A 9 -1.15 5.43 -1.52
C ILE A 9 -0.32 4.38 -2.25
N GLY A 10 -0.94 3.54 -3.08
CA GLY A 10 -0.25 2.53 -3.87
C GLY A 10 0.84 3.14 -4.78
N PHE A 11 0.57 4.27 -5.45
CA PHE A 11 1.56 4.97 -6.27
C PHE A 11 2.76 5.44 -5.44
N GLY A 12 2.51 5.99 -4.26
CA GLY A 12 3.58 6.40 -3.35
C GLY A 12 4.43 5.23 -2.86
N VAL A 13 3.80 4.07 -2.60
CA VAL A 13 4.51 2.84 -2.24
C VAL A 13 5.36 2.36 -3.42
N LEU A 14 4.82 2.28 -4.63
CA LEU A 14 5.59 1.90 -5.81
C LEU A 14 6.82 2.81 -6.00
N LEU A 15 6.65 4.12 -5.87
CA LEU A 15 7.77 5.06 -5.97
C LEU A 15 8.80 4.88 -4.85
N ALA A 16 8.34 4.63 -3.61
CA ALA A 16 9.21 4.38 -2.47
C ALA A 16 10.06 3.11 -2.66
N PHE A 17 9.46 2.05 -3.19
CA PHE A 17 10.16 0.80 -3.48
C PHE A 17 11.09 0.93 -4.67
N THR A 18 10.68 1.62 -5.74
CA THR A 18 11.55 1.89 -6.89
C THR A 18 12.79 2.68 -6.48
N VAL A 19 12.63 3.82 -5.82
CA VAL A 19 13.78 4.63 -5.39
C VAL A 19 14.58 3.93 -4.29
N GLY A 20 13.90 3.28 -3.35
CA GLY A 20 14.55 2.56 -2.26
C GLY A 20 15.36 1.35 -2.72
N SER A 21 14.94 0.68 -3.79
CA SER A 21 15.67 -0.45 -4.37
C SER A 21 17.00 -0.03 -5.01
N GLN A 22 17.06 1.18 -5.59
CA GLN A 22 18.28 1.76 -6.16
C GLN A 22 19.35 2.08 -5.10
N LEU A 23 18.92 2.32 -3.85
CA LEU A 23 19.81 2.63 -2.73
C LEU A 23 20.41 1.36 -2.06
N GLY A 24 19.96 0.17 -2.45
CA GLY A 24 20.49 -1.11 -1.97
C GLY A 24 20.48 -1.26 -0.44
N THR A 25 21.63 -1.60 0.13
CA THR A 25 21.81 -1.85 1.58
C THR A 25 22.06 -0.59 2.40
N ASN A 26 22.02 0.59 1.79
CA ASN A 26 22.25 1.85 2.50
C ASN A 26 21.14 2.08 3.54
N PRO A 27 21.47 2.33 4.83
CA PRO A 27 20.49 2.67 5.86
C PRO A 27 19.58 3.84 5.48
N ALA A 28 20.05 4.76 4.63
CA ALA A 28 19.28 5.87 4.10
C ALA A 28 18.08 5.44 3.22
N ALA A 29 18.06 4.22 2.69
CA ALA A 29 16.96 3.71 1.88
C ALA A 29 15.62 3.75 2.65
N ASN A 30 15.64 3.43 3.95
CA ASN A 30 14.43 3.48 4.79
C ASN A 30 13.99 4.92 5.07
N LEU A 31 14.94 5.84 5.23
CA LEU A 31 14.64 7.27 5.40
C LEU A 31 14.00 7.85 4.14
N VAL A 32 14.54 7.52 2.96
CA VAL A 32 14.01 7.97 1.66
C VAL A 32 12.62 7.39 1.41
N LYS A 33 12.40 6.09 1.70
CA LYS A 33 11.07 5.48 1.66
C LYS A 33 10.07 6.23 2.56
N GLY A 34 10.48 6.62 3.77
CA GLY A 34 9.67 7.42 4.69
C GLY A 34 9.32 8.82 4.16
N LEU A 35 10.29 9.50 3.53
CA LEU A 35 10.07 10.81 2.91
C LEU A 35 9.10 10.73 1.72
N ILE A 36 9.23 9.70 0.90
CA ILE A 36 8.31 9.45 -0.23
C ILE A 36 6.91 9.10 0.27
N PHE A 37 6.80 8.37 1.38
CA PHE A 37 5.52 8.06 1.98
C PHE A 37 4.76 9.32 2.44
N ARG A 38 5.45 10.38 2.88
CA ARG A 38 4.82 11.68 3.15
C ARG A 38 4.14 12.25 1.90
N ILE A 39 4.80 12.14 0.74
CA ILE A 39 4.24 12.59 -0.55
C ILE A 39 3.00 11.75 -0.91
N ALA A 40 3.03 10.44 -0.65
CA ALA A 40 1.88 9.56 -0.83
C ALA A 40 0.64 10.05 -0.05
N LEU A 41 0.83 10.44 1.22
CA LEU A 41 -0.25 10.99 2.03
C LEU A 41 -0.74 12.36 1.50
N SER A 42 0.15 13.21 1.00
CA SER A 42 -0.24 14.49 0.37
C SER A 42 -1.11 14.29 -0.88
N LEU A 43 -0.84 13.25 -1.69
CA LEU A 43 -1.63 12.91 -2.88
C LEU A 43 -3.05 12.45 -2.54
N VAL A 44 -3.29 11.93 -1.35
CA VAL A 44 -4.62 11.55 -0.87
C VAL A 44 -5.40 12.76 -0.35
N ILE A 45 -4.73 13.67 0.35
CA ILE A 45 -5.36 14.78 1.06
C ILE A 45 -5.82 15.87 0.08
N ILE A 46 -5.02 16.22 -0.94
CA ILE A 46 -5.33 17.31 -1.87
C ILE A 46 -6.65 17.05 -2.64
N PRO A 47 -6.92 15.84 -3.17
CA PRO A 47 -8.20 15.53 -3.82
C PRO A 47 -9.34 15.24 -2.84
N GLY A 48 -9.07 15.22 -1.53
CA GLY A 48 -10.06 14.85 -0.51
C GLY A 48 -10.48 13.38 -0.59
N ALA A 49 -9.54 12.47 -0.88
CA ALA A 49 -9.86 11.06 -0.99
C ALA A 49 -10.01 10.39 0.39
N GLU A 50 -11.05 9.58 0.54
CA GLU A 50 -11.41 8.91 1.81
C GLU A 50 -10.44 7.77 2.13
N LEU A 51 -9.60 7.98 3.15
CA LEU A 51 -8.62 6.99 3.61
C LEU A 51 -9.02 6.39 4.95
N PHE A 52 -8.97 5.07 5.06
CA PHE A 52 -9.37 4.34 6.26
C PHE A 52 -8.62 4.79 7.52
N THR A 53 -7.31 5.06 7.41
CA THR A 53 -6.49 5.52 8.54
C THR A 53 -6.87 6.93 8.99
N GLY A 54 -7.20 7.83 8.05
CA GLY A 54 -7.73 9.16 8.35
C GLY A 54 -9.12 9.09 9.00
N ASN A 55 -9.98 8.23 8.48
CA ASN A 55 -11.34 8.06 9.01
C ASN A 55 -11.33 7.42 10.40
N ASN A 56 -10.35 6.58 10.75
CA ASN A 56 -10.17 6.13 12.12
C ASN A 56 -9.86 7.28 13.08
N PHE A 57 -8.97 8.19 12.67
CA PHE A 57 -8.60 9.33 13.51
C PHE A 57 -9.77 10.32 13.69
N VAL A 58 -10.40 10.74 12.60
CA VAL A 58 -11.52 11.70 12.64
C VAL A 58 -12.70 11.13 13.41
N MET A 59 -13.08 9.89 13.13
CA MET A 59 -14.21 9.25 13.79
C MET A 59 -13.88 8.91 15.25
N GLY A 60 -12.65 8.49 15.55
CA GLY A 60 -12.17 8.26 16.92
C GLY A 60 -12.21 9.54 17.77
N ALA A 61 -11.74 10.66 17.23
CA ALA A 61 -11.87 11.97 17.88
C ALA A 61 -13.35 12.36 18.09
N GLY A 62 -14.20 12.12 17.08
CA GLY A 62 -15.65 12.37 17.17
C GLY A 62 -16.38 11.49 18.19
N LEU A 63 -15.91 10.25 18.41
CA LEU A 63 -16.40 9.38 19.48
C LEU A 63 -16.03 9.93 20.87
N LEU A 64 -14.81 10.42 21.04
CA LEU A 64 -14.37 11.04 22.31
C LEU A 64 -15.18 12.31 22.62
N GLU A 65 -15.53 13.08 21.59
CA GLU A 65 -16.43 14.24 21.72
C GLU A 65 -17.92 13.87 21.83
N LYS A 66 -18.28 12.57 21.80
CA LYS A 66 -19.67 12.06 21.80
C LYS A 66 -20.56 12.62 20.68
N LYS A 67 -19.96 13.10 19.59
CA LYS A 67 -20.69 13.67 18.44
C LYS A 67 -21.09 12.61 17.40
N VAL A 68 -20.55 11.40 17.53
CA VAL A 68 -20.66 10.36 16.50
C VAL A 68 -21.18 9.05 17.09
N ASN A 69 -22.08 8.39 16.35
CA ASN A 69 -22.56 7.05 16.67
C ASN A 69 -21.56 5.98 16.22
N ILE A 70 -21.16 5.09 17.13
CA ILE A 70 -20.23 3.98 16.90
C ILE A 70 -20.68 3.09 15.74
N GLY A 71 -21.99 2.85 15.59
CA GLY A 71 -22.51 2.00 14.51
C GLY A 71 -22.26 2.59 13.11
N GLN A 72 -22.37 3.92 12.98
CA GLN A 72 -22.07 4.61 11.72
C GLN A 72 -20.57 4.64 11.44
N ALA A 73 -19.75 4.76 12.48
CA ALA A 73 -18.29 4.69 12.37
C ALA A 73 -17.82 3.36 11.79
N ILE A 74 -18.35 2.24 12.30
CA ILE A 74 -17.98 0.90 11.85
C ILE A 74 -18.34 0.66 10.39
N ILE A 75 -19.54 1.08 9.96
CA ILE A 75 -19.97 0.93 8.55
C ILE A 75 -19.05 1.75 7.63
N LEU A 76 -18.73 3.00 8.01
CA LEU A 76 -17.83 3.86 7.24
C LEU A 76 -16.43 3.24 7.15
N TRP A 77 -15.92 2.72 8.26
CA TRP A 77 -14.63 2.03 8.32
C TRP A 77 -14.58 0.82 7.40
N LEU A 78 -15.60 -0.04 7.42
CA LEU A 78 -15.67 -1.23 6.54
C LEU A 78 -15.72 -0.85 5.07
N ILE A 79 -16.58 0.09 4.68
CA ILE A 79 -16.71 0.54 3.28
C ILE A 79 -15.41 1.18 2.80
N CYS A 80 -14.82 2.05 3.62
CA CYS A 80 -13.58 2.75 3.28
C CYS A 80 -12.41 1.79 3.15
N TRP A 81 -12.29 0.84 4.08
CA TRP A 81 -11.26 -0.21 4.05
C TRP A 81 -11.37 -1.07 2.78
N LEU A 82 -12.57 -1.56 2.45
CA LEU A 82 -12.80 -2.32 1.23
C LEU A 82 -12.50 -1.51 -0.02
N GLY A 83 -12.91 -0.24 -0.06
CA GLY A 83 -12.60 0.63 -1.19
C GLY A 83 -11.10 0.87 -1.37
N ASN A 84 -10.36 1.13 -0.28
CA ASN A 84 -8.91 1.29 -0.33
C ASN A 84 -8.23 0.00 -0.80
N LEU A 85 -8.71 -1.17 -0.36
CA LEU A 85 -8.22 -2.48 -0.78
C LEU A 85 -8.42 -2.69 -2.29
N VAL A 86 -9.64 -2.44 -2.79
CA VAL A 86 -9.95 -2.54 -4.22
C VAL A 86 -9.06 -1.61 -5.04
N GLY A 87 -8.83 -0.37 -4.57
CA GLY A 87 -7.93 0.57 -5.23
C GLY A 87 -6.48 0.07 -5.30
N ALA A 88 -5.97 -0.50 -4.21
CA ALA A 88 -4.63 -1.07 -4.17
C ALA A 88 -4.49 -2.29 -5.11
N VAL A 89 -5.49 -3.17 -5.15
CA VAL A 89 -5.50 -4.35 -6.03
C VAL A 89 -5.58 -3.93 -7.50
N LEU A 90 -6.42 -2.96 -7.85
CA LEU A 90 -6.52 -2.42 -9.21
C LEU A 90 -5.19 -1.82 -9.66
N LEU A 91 -4.54 -1.04 -8.80
CA LEU A 91 -3.24 -0.47 -9.13
C LEU A 91 -2.17 -1.55 -9.31
N SER A 92 -2.13 -2.54 -8.42
CA SER A 92 -1.22 -3.69 -8.53
C SER A 92 -1.38 -4.40 -9.86
N TRP A 93 -2.62 -4.69 -10.26
CA TRP A 93 -2.92 -5.31 -11.54
C TRP A 93 -2.47 -4.47 -12.73
N ILE A 94 -2.72 -3.16 -12.72
CA ILE A 94 -2.25 -2.23 -13.77
C ILE A 94 -0.72 -2.19 -13.81
N PHE A 95 -0.06 -2.18 -12.65
CA PHE A 95 1.40 -2.13 -12.56
C PHE A 95 2.03 -3.39 -13.18
N THR A 96 1.52 -4.58 -12.84
CA THR A 96 1.97 -5.84 -13.45
C THR A 96 1.64 -5.91 -14.94
N ALA A 97 0.45 -5.46 -15.35
CA ALA A 97 0.06 -5.44 -16.77
C ALA A 97 0.90 -4.45 -17.60
N SER A 98 1.48 -3.43 -16.97
CA SER A 98 2.30 -2.42 -17.65
C SER A 98 3.73 -2.87 -17.96
N GLY A 99 4.19 -4.01 -17.42
CA GLY A 99 5.55 -4.51 -17.61
C GLY A 99 6.64 -3.62 -16.99
N LEU A 100 6.24 -2.77 -16.02
CA LEU A 100 7.12 -1.88 -15.25
C LEU A 100 7.65 -2.56 -13.97
N ASP A 101 7.44 -3.86 -13.83
CA ASP A 101 8.06 -4.76 -12.87
C ASP A 101 9.55 -4.93 -13.17
N LEU A 102 10.28 -3.81 -13.14
CA LEU A 102 11.72 -3.78 -13.21
C LEU A 102 12.28 -4.83 -12.25
N PRO A 103 13.26 -5.65 -12.67
CA PRO A 103 13.79 -6.73 -11.87
C PRO A 103 14.18 -6.34 -10.44
N LEU A 104 14.74 -5.13 -10.31
CA LEU A 104 15.15 -4.57 -9.04
C LEU A 104 13.96 -4.26 -8.10
N VAL A 105 12.84 -3.82 -8.66
CA VAL A 105 11.63 -3.46 -7.92
C VAL A 105 10.87 -4.73 -7.52
N ALA A 106 10.72 -5.67 -8.44
CA ALA A 106 10.12 -6.98 -8.18
C ALA A 106 10.92 -7.76 -7.13
N ALA A 107 12.26 -7.77 -7.22
CA ALA A 107 13.12 -8.33 -6.18
C ALA A 107 12.97 -7.63 -4.82
N ALA A 108 12.85 -6.30 -4.79
CA ALA A 108 12.67 -5.54 -3.55
C ALA A 108 11.31 -5.83 -2.87
N PHE A 109 10.25 -5.98 -3.67
CA PHE A 109 8.94 -6.42 -3.17
C PHE A 109 8.99 -7.86 -2.66
N SER A 110 9.63 -8.76 -3.39
CA SER A 110 9.79 -10.18 -3.04
C SER A 110 10.59 -10.37 -1.75
N LEU A 111 11.67 -9.61 -1.57
CA LEU A 111 12.47 -9.61 -0.35
C LEU A 111 11.69 -9.08 0.85
N SER A 112 10.94 -7.99 0.66
CA SER A 112 10.07 -7.43 1.70
C SER A 112 8.91 -8.36 2.03
N TYR A 113 8.40 -9.08 1.04
CA TYR A 113 7.38 -10.09 1.22
C TYR A 113 7.89 -11.27 2.06
N ASN A 114 9.04 -11.84 1.70
CA ASN A 114 9.66 -12.97 2.41
C ASN A 114 9.97 -12.63 3.88
N ALA A 115 10.47 -11.42 4.15
CA ALA A 115 10.77 -10.96 5.50
C ALA A 115 9.53 -10.88 6.41
N ASN A 116 8.36 -10.56 5.85
CA ASN A 116 7.12 -10.41 6.62
C ASN A 116 6.23 -11.67 6.58
N PHE A 117 6.38 -12.53 5.56
CA PHE A 117 5.57 -13.73 5.35
C PHE A 117 6.41 -14.96 4.93
N PRO A 118 7.32 -15.45 5.79
CA PRO A 118 8.26 -16.51 5.43
C PRO A 118 7.56 -17.84 5.08
N GLY A 119 6.47 -18.18 5.76
CA GLY A 119 5.72 -19.44 5.52
C GLY A 119 4.92 -19.48 4.21
N PHE A 120 4.45 -18.32 3.73
CA PHE A 120 3.65 -18.24 2.50
C PHE A 120 4.53 -18.18 1.25
N TYR A 121 5.69 -17.51 1.32
CA TYR A 121 6.69 -17.52 0.24
C TYR A 121 7.15 -18.95 -0.08
N ASN A 122 7.52 -19.71 0.96
CA ASN A 122 7.96 -21.12 0.81
C ASN A 122 6.87 -22.04 0.24
N SER A 123 5.59 -21.65 0.36
CA SER A 123 4.45 -22.40 -0.18
C SER A 123 4.15 -22.03 -1.64
N MET A 124 4.40 -20.79 -2.06
CA MET A 124 4.20 -20.34 -3.44
C MET A 124 5.39 -20.59 -4.36
N SER A 125 6.62 -20.57 -3.85
CA SER A 125 7.84 -20.94 -4.60
C SER A 125 7.75 -22.37 -5.18
N LYS A 126 6.97 -23.25 -4.55
CA LYS A 126 6.70 -24.61 -5.05
C LYS A 126 5.70 -24.68 -6.21
N LYS A 127 5.06 -23.58 -6.61
CA LYS A 127 4.12 -23.54 -7.74
C LYS A 127 4.76 -22.88 -8.97
N PRO A 128 4.95 -23.63 -10.08
CA PRO A 128 5.68 -23.16 -11.26
C PRO A 128 5.01 -21.97 -11.99
N THR A 129 3.73 -21.69 -11.71
CA THR A 129 2.98 -20.58 -12.33
C THR A 129 3.24 -19.23 -11.66
N ILE A 130 3.75 -19.21 -10.42
CA ILE A 130 3.92 -17.98 -9.63
C ILE A 130 5.39 -17.58 -9.56
N THR A 131 6.34 -18.50 -9.72
CA THR A 131 7.79 -18.24 -9.73
C THR A 131 8.21 -17.17 -10.76
N ALA A 132 7.54 -17.11 -11.90
CA ALA A 132 7.81 -16.09 -12.93
C ALA A 132 7.51 -14.64 -12.50
N PHE A 133 6.69 -14.42 -11.47
CA PHE A 133 6.40 -13.09 -10.92
C PHE A 133 7.37 -12.66 -9.82
N PHE A 134 8.20 -13.58 -9.29
CA PHE A 134 9.10 -13.33 -8.15
C PHE A 134 10.59 -13.45 -8.50
N GLU A 135 10.93 -14.05 -9.66
CA GLU A 135 12.32 -14.23 -10.13
C GLU A 135 12.73 -13.30 -11.29
N VAL A 136 11.79 -12.54 -11.85
CA VAL A 136 12.11 -11.37 -12.68
C VAL A 136 12.37 -10.21 -11.74
#